data_AF-A0A8H3CWI7-F1
#
_entry.id   AF-A0A8H3CWI7-F1
#
_cell.length_a   1.000
_cell.length_b   1.000
_cell.length_c   1.000
_cell.angle_alpha   90.00
_cell.angle_beta   90.00
_cell.angle_gamma   90.00
#
_symmetry.space_group_name_H-M   'P 1'
#
loop_
_entity.id
_entity.type
_entity.pdbx_description
1 polymer ?
#
loop_
_entity_poly.entity_id
_entity_poly.type
_entity_poly.pdbx_seq_one_letter_code
_entity_poly.pdbx_strand_id
1 'polypeptide(L)'
;MWRSGNRLESTTIFTRGNMDNQQGRSQIVDQNSQVEAKALHEGSGSNNNIYPPNSPGATTYNLLDEASRFALLRDKGFLFGVRIDSNDGPRRGLRQVARYSSILPLPIQEMNNIDSEVITTENSRDSNYVHRGWSLAAVSDKSPWTLSRITRNNHQVNPKSRSITKCIIIQKLRVELSLEDLSPVPELESDFKKALTQPTRFEKSNAVYRTFEHWGDIIPLVFDMGISLTVTDSEAVAKNVSHSFTMLSARSLTPV
;
A
#
# COMPACT_ATOMS: atom_id res chain seq x y z
N MET A 1 1.07 -0.72 -3.09
CA MET A 1 -0.19 -0.27 -2.46
C MET A 1 -1.31 -0.48 -3.45
N TRP A 2 -2.49 -0.92 -2.99
CA TRP A 2 -3.63 -1.20 -3.86
C TRP A 2 -4.71 -0.15 -3.64
N ARG A 3 -5.18 0.49 -4.71
CA ARG A 3 -6.23 1.53 -4.65
C ARG A 3 -7.35 1.13 -5.62
N SER A 4 -8.60 1.07 -5.14
CA SER A 4 -9.74 0.96 -6.05
C SER A 4 -9.79 2.21 -6.94
N GLY A 5 -10.02 2.02 -8.24
CA GLY A 5 -10.16 3.13 -9.21
C GLY A 5 -11.40 4.01 -8.94
N ASN A 6 -12.38 3.46 -8.21
CA ASN A 6 -13.58 4.19 -7.79
C ASN A 6 -13.24 5.12 -6.62
N ARG A 7 -13.03 6.41 -6.91
CA ARG A 7 -12.78 7.48 -5.92
C ARG A 7 -14.07 7.85 -5.16
N LEU A 8 -14.60 6.90 -4.38
CA LEU A 8 -15.69 7.13 -3.44
C LEU A 8 -15.23 8.08 -2.32
N GLU A 9 -16.09 9.05 -1.98
CA GLU A 9 -15.86 10.02 -0.92
C GLU A 9 -16.03 9.40 0.47
N SER A 10 -15.07 8.56 0.85
CA SER A 10 -14.83 8.25 2.27
C SER A 10 -14.31 9.51 2.96
N THR A 11 -14.71 9.75 4.21
CA THR A 11 -14.21 10.88 5.03
C THR A 11 -12.78 10.65 5.51
N THR A 12 -11.85 10.49 4.57
CA THR A 12 -10.41 10.51 4.82
C THR A 12 -10.01 11.92 5.18
N ILE A 13 -9.54 12.14 6.41
CA ILE A 13 -8.94 13.41 6.82
C ILE A 13 -7.57 13.50 6.14
N PHE A 14 -7.57 14.01 4.91
CA PHE A 14 -6.37 14.28 4.12
C PHE A 14 -5.63 15.49 4.70
N THR A 15 -4.78 15.25 5.69
CA THR A 15 -3.76 16.21 6.12
C THR A 15 -2.67 16.29 5.05
N ARG A 16 -2.97 16.95 3.92
CA ARG A 16 -2.03 17.16 2.81
C ARG A 16 -0.93 18.12 3.24
N GLY A 17 0.09 17.58 3.91
CA GLY A 17 1.33 18.29 4.23
C GLY A 17 2.13 18.56 2.96
N ASN A 18 1.81 19.66 2.28
CA ASN A 18 2.58 20.14 1.13
C ASN A 18 3.94 20.67 1.67
N MET A 19 4.95 19.80 1.73
CA MET A 19 6.32 20.19 2.09
C MET A 19 7.00 20.87 0.89
N ASP A 20 6.55 22.09 0.58
CA ASP A 20 7.16 22.94 -0.44
C ASP A 20 8.55 23.36 0.03
N ASN A 21 9.57 22.67 -0.49
CA ASN A 21 10.96 22.78 -0.06
C ASN A 21 11.62 24.08 -0.57
N GLN A 22 11.20 25.23 -0.04
CA GLN A 22 11.73 26.54 -0.40
C GLN A 22 13.16 26.73 0.13
N GLN A 23 14.14 26.29 -0.67
CA GLN A 23 15.56 26.49 -0.39
C GLN A 23 15.99 27.94 -0.71
N GLY A 24 15.47 28.88 0.09
CA GLY A 24 15.66 30.33 -0.07
C GLY A 24 17.11 30.77 0.13
N ARG A 25 17.83 30.95 -0.97
CA ARG A 25 19.15 31.59 -0.99
C ARG A 25 18.99 33.10 -0.81
N SER A 26 19.53 33.65 0.27
CA SER A 26 19.74 35.10 0.42
C SER A 26 21.13 35.36 1.01
N GLN A 27 21.93 36.17 0.31
CA GLN A 27 23.24 36.66 0.78
C GLN A 27 23.16 38.18 0.89
N ILE A 28 23.30 38.72 2.10
CA ILE A 28 23.63 40.14 2.35
C ILE A 28 24.65 40.21 3.49
N VAL A 29 25.58 41.17 3.38
CA VAL A 29 26.80 41.41 4.18
C VAL A 29 26.95 42.94 4.19
N ASP A 30 27.38 43.67 5.24
CA ASP A 30 28.18 43.38 6.46
C ASP A 30 27.61 44.20 7.67
N GLN A 31 28.18 44.47 8.86
CA GLN A 31 29.48 44.24 9.55
C GLN A 31 29.32 44.47 11.08
N ASN A 32 30.36 44.12 11.88
CA ASN A 32 30.67 44.60 13.26
C ASN A 32 29.69 44.20 14.40
N SER A 33 30.14 43.67 15.55
CA SER A 33 31.32 44.10 16.33
C SER A 33 31.93 42.97 17.19
N GLN A 34 33.18 43.14 17.64
CA GLN A 34 33.86 42.23 18.57
C GLN A 34 33.43 42.41 20.03
N VAL A 35 33.24 41.30 20.76
CA VAL A 35 33.69 41.15 22.16
C VAL A 35 34.25 39.73 22.31
N GLU A 36 35.38 39.58 23.02
CA GLU A 36 36.10 38.31 23.16
C GLU A 36 35.76 37.60 24.49
N ALA A 37 35.38 36.32 24.43
CA ALA A 37 35.31 35.44 25.60
C ALA A 37 35.59 33.97 25.20
N LYS A 38 36.49 33.31 25.92
CA LYS A 38 36.89 31.91 25.68
C LYS A 38 36.05 30.94 26.52
N ALA A 39 35.52 29.89 25.90
CA ALA A 39 35.53 28.53 26.47
C ALA A 39 35.17 27.46 25.42
N LEU A 40 35.91 26.36 25.46
CA LEU A 40 35.76 25.16 24.62
C LEU A 40 34.35 24.55 24.68
N HIS A 41 33.71 24.36 23.53
CA HIS A 41 32.83 23.22 23.31
C HIS A 41 32.70 22.90 21.81
N GLU A 42 33.57 22.02 21.30
CA GLU A 42 33.41 21.42 19.96
C GLU A 42 32.30 20.36 19.98
N GLY A 43 31.06 20.82 20.16
CA GLY A 43 29.86 20.01 19.97
C GLY A 43 29.68 19.69 18.50
N SER A 44 30.40 18.70 17.98
CA SER A 44 30.29 18.23 16.59
C SER A 44 28.87 17.77 16.31
N GLY A 45 28.07 18.66 15.70
CA GLY A 45 26.68 18.45 15.33
C GLY A 45 26.53 17.43 14.21
N SER A 46 26.77 16.15 14.53
CA SER A 46 26.56 15.04 13.61
C SER A 46 25.07 14.91 13.31
N ASN A 47 24.65 15.56 12.22
CA ASN A 47 23.33 15.41 11.66
C ASN A 47 23.19 13.98 11.14
N ASN A 48 22.73 13.07 12.00
CA ASN A 48 22.64 11.62 11.77
C ASN A 48 21.57 11.21 10.73
N ASN A 49 21.26 12.11 9.79
CA ASN A 49 20.54 11.84 8.56
C ASN A 49 21.44 11.05 7.60
N ILE A 50 21.82 9.84 8.02
CA ILE A 50 22.50 8.85 7.18
C ILE A 50 21.45 8.34 6.19
N TYR A 51 21.23 9.11 5.12
CA TYR A 51 20.65 8.57 3.90
C TYR A 51 21.54 7.40 3.46
N PRO A 52 20.97 6.23 3.12
CA PRO A 52 21.77 5.16 2.53
C PRO A 52 22.45 5.72 1.27
N PRO A 53 23.76 5.47 1.07
CA PRO A 53 24.49 6.05 -0.04
C PRO A 53 23.80 5.70 -1.36
N ASN A 54 23.57 6.71 -2.21
CA ASN A 54 22.89 6.56 -3.51
C ASN A 54 23.42 5.34 -4.25
N SER A 55 22.63 4.27 -4.33
CA SER A 55 23.11 2.97 -4.78
C SER A 55 23.51 3.03 -6.27
N PRO A 56 24.81 2.94 -6.60
CA PRO A 56 25.28 3.09 -7.97
C PRO A 56 24.84 1.87 -8.78
N GLY A 57 23.81 2.03 -9.61
CA GLY A 57 23.17 0.92 -10.33
C GLY A 57 21.64 0.84 -10.19
N ALA A 58 20.99 1.78 -9.48
CA ALA A 58 19.54 1.92 -9.49
C ALA A 58 19.02 2.38 -10.87
N THR A 59 18.94 1.45 -11.82
CA THR A 59 18.47 1.68 -13.19
C THR A 59 17.03 2.19 -13.17
N THR A 60 16.82 3.41 -13.67
CA THR A 60 15.50 4.05 -13.82
C THR A 60 14.57 3.17 -14.65
N TYR A 61 13.28 3.10 -14.32
CA TYR A 61 12.37 2.14 -14.95
C TYR A 61 12.18 2.43 -16.44
N ASN A 62 12.18 3.71 -16.81
CA ASN A 62 12.19 4.16 -18.21
C ASN A 62 13.42 3.71 -19.04
N LEU A 63 14.50 3.24 -18.42
CA LEU A 63 15.70 2.74 -19.10
C LEU A 63 15.69 1.21 -19.32
N LEU A 64 14.68 0.51 -18.79
CA LEU A 64 14.52 -0.93 -18.98
C LEU A 64 13.76 -1.22 -20.27
N ASP A 65 14.24 -2.20 -21.06
CA ASP A 65 13.49 -2.73 -22.18
C ASP A 65 12.15 -3.35 -21.74
N GLU A 66 11.23 -3.57 -22.68
CA GLU A 66 9.88 -4.06 -22.37
C GLU A 66 9.86 -5.46 -21.74
N ALA A 67 10.76 -6.36 -22.12
CA ALA A 67 10.85 -7.71 -21.55
C ALA A 67 11.36 -7.65 -20.10
N SER A 68 12.36 -6.81 -19.83
CA SER A 68 12.89 -6.53 -18.49
C SER A 68 11.85 -5.85 -17.60
N ARG A 69 11.09 -4.88 -18.14
CA ARG A 69 9.94 -4.25 -17.47
C ARG A 69 8.85 -5.26 -17.12
N PHE A 70 8.45 -6.11 -18.07
CA PHE A 70 7.44 -7.15 -17.85
C PHE A 70 7.90 -8.21 -16.84
N ALA A 71 9.16 -8.65 -16.91
CA ALA A 71 9.75 -9.60 -15.97
C ALA A 71 9.73 -9.04 -14.53
N LEU A 72 10.15 -7.78 -14.34
CA LEU A 72 10.12 -7.14 -13.02
C LEU A 72 8.71 -7.13 -12.41
N LEU A 73 7.68 -6.82 -13.20
CA LEU A 73 6.29 -6.84 -12.75
C LEU A 73 5.84 -8.25 -12.38
N ARG A 74 6.06 -9.23 -13.28
CA ARG A 74 5.70 -10.64 -13.08
C ARG A 74 6.31 -11.20 -11.79
N ASP A 75 7.56 -10.85 -11.51
CA ASP A 75 8.28 -11.32 -10.33
C ASP A 75 7.75 -10.67 -9.02
N LYS A 76 7.16 -9.45 -9.09
CA LYS A 76 6.35 -8.90 -7.99
C LYS A 76 4.97 -9.56 -7.84
N GLY A 77 4.56 -10.39 -8.80
CA GLY A 77 3.27 -11.09 -8.79
C GLY A 77 2.16 -10.35 -9.52
N PHE A 78 2.51 -9.52 -10.51
CA PHE A 78 1.59 -8.97 -11.49
C PHE A 78 0.78 -10.07 -12.18
N LEU A 79 -0.54 -9.86 -12.31
CA LEU A 79 -1.52 -10.83 -12.86
C LEU A 79 -1.69 -12.13 -12.06
N PHE A 80 -1.29 -12.17 -10.78
CA PHE A 80 -1.65 -13.23 -9.84
C PHE A 80 -2.93 -12.84 -9.08
N GLY A 81 -3.80 -13.82 -8.81
CA GLY A 81 -5.02 -13.57 -8.06
C GLY A 81 -4.73 -13.32 -6.58
N VAL A 82 -5.59 -12.56 -5.92
CA VAL A 82 -5.46 -12.28 -4.48
C VAL A 82 -6.67 -12.85 -3.75
N ARG A 83 -6.42 -13.62 -2.68
CA ARG A 83 -7.46 -14.00 -1.71
C ARG A 83 -7.66 -12.89 -0.69
N ILE A 84 -8.91 -12.53 -0.49
CA ILE A 84 -9.39 -11.46 0.40
C ILE A 84 -10.39 -12.01 1.44
N ASP A 85 -10.17 -13.26 1.86
CA ASP A 85 -11.05 -14.03 2.76
C ASP A 85 -10.52 -14.21 4.19
N SER A 86 -9.20 -14.19 4.42
CA SER A 86 -8.62 -14.40 5.77
C SER A 86 -8.55 -13.12 6.60
N ASN A 87 -8.49 -13.27 7.92
CA ASN A 87 -8.21 -12.19 8.87
C ASN A 87 -6.77 -11.65 8.80
N ASP A 88 -5.79 -12.43 8.32
CA ASP A 88 -4.34 -12.11 8.38
C ASP A 88 -3.88 -11.03 7.38
N GLY A 89 -4.82 -10.47 6.62
CA GLY A 89 -4.56 -9.66 5.44
C GLY A 89 -4.73 -10.45 4.13
N PRO A 90 -4.66 -9.74 2.98
CA PRO A 90 -4.78 -10.34 1.66
C PRO A 90 -3.58 -11.24 1.33
N ARG A 91 -3.84 -12.34 0.62
CA ARG A 91 -2.84 -13.36 0.28
C ARG A 91 -2.74 -13.50 -1.25
N ARG A 92 -1.55 -13.28 -1.81
CA ARG A 92 -1.27 -13.55 -3.23
C ARG A 92 -1.36 -15.06 -3.49
N GLY A 93 -2.05 -15.46 -4.56
CA GLY A 93 -2.10 -16.83 -5.04
C GLY A 93 -0.73 -17.31 -5.54
N LEU A 94 -0.61 -18.62 -5.73
CA LEU A 94 0.62 -19.27 -6.24
C LEU A 94 0.67 -19.36 -7.77
N ARG A 95 -0.38 -18.90 -8.46
CA ARG A 95 -0.52 -19.00 -9.92
C ARG A 95 -0.92 -17.66 -10.54
N GLN A 96 -0.36 -17.37 -11.70
CA GLN A 96 -0.81 -16.32 -12.59
C GLN A 96 -2.20 -16.69 -13.14
N VAL A 97 -3.16 -15.77 -13.05
CA VAL A 97 -4.59 -15.99 -13.41
C VAL A 97 -4.98 -15.32 -14.73
N ALA A 98 -4.26 -14.27 -15.12
CA ALA A 98 -4.46 -13.59 -16.40
C ALA A 98 -3.14 -13.40 -17.15
N ARG A 99 -3.24 -13.21 -18.46
CA ARG A 99 -2.16 -12.77 -19.35
C ARG A 99 -2.52 -11.37 -19.83
N TYR A 100 -1.52 -10.50 -19.96
CA TYR A 100 -1.69 -9.25 -20.68
C TYR A 100 -1.68 -9.59 -22.18
N SER A 101 -2.74 -9.20 -22.87
CA SER A 101 -3.02 -9.57 -24.27
C SER A 101 -3.12 -8.36 -25.21
N SER A 102 -2.88 -7.16 -24.70
CA SER A 102 -2.78 -5.96 -25.53
C SER A 102 -1.55 -6.00 -26.43
N ILE A 103 -1.64 -5.31 -27.57
CA ILE A 103 -0.50 -4.93 -28.41
C ILE A 103 0.12 -3.59 -27.97
N LEU A 104 -0.51 -2.89 -27.03
CA LEU A 104 -0.02 -1.63 -26.47
C LEU A 104 0.99 -1.90 -25.35
N PRO A 105 1.98 -1.01 -25.13
CA PRO A 105 2.82 -1.08 -23.94
C PRO A 105 1.99 -0.91 -22.67
N LEU A 106 2.36 -1.64 -21.62
CA LEU A 106 1.67 -1.60 -20.33
C LEU A 106 1.51 -0.16 -19.79
N PRO A 107 0.31 0.27 -19.35
CA PRO A 107 0.08 1.60 -18.79
C PRO A 107 0.79 1.77 -17.43
N ILE A 108 2.00 2.34 -17.46
CA ILE A 108 2.87 2.47 -16.30
C ILE A 108 3.43 3.88 -16.22
N GLN A 109 3.11 4.54 -15.12
CA GLN A 109 3.51 5.91 -14.82
C GLN A 109 4.65 5.89 -13.78
N GLU A 110 5.80 6.45 -14.11
CA GLU A 110 6.80 6.80 -13.07
C GLU A 110 6.24 7.89 -12.15
N MET A 111 6.42 7.69 -10.85
CA MET A 111 5.88 8.53 -9.78
C MET A 111 7.02 8.93 -8.85
N ASN A 112 6.95 10.10 -8.22
CA ASN A 112 7.89 10.52 -7.18
C ASN A 112 7.17 11.16 -5.98
N ASN A 113 5.94 10.70 -5.72
CA ASN A 113 5.09 11.24 -4.66
C ASN A 113 5.45 10.59 -3.31
N ILE A 114 5.34 11.38 -2.24
CA ILE A 114 5.38 10.90 -0.86
C ILE A 114 4.03 11.19 -0.23
N ASP A 115 3.18 10.16 -0.14
CA ASP A 115 1.89 10.23 0.52
C ASP A 115 2.04 9.89 2.01
N SER A 116 1.28 10.54 2.88
CA SER A 116 1.05 10.06 4.25
C SER A 116 -0.45 10.06 4.52
N GLU A 117 -0.95 8.95 5.06
CA GLU A 117 -2.35 8.77 5.41
C GLU A 117 -2.50 8.18 6.82
N VAL A 118 -3.66 8.47 7.43
CA VAL A 118 -4.09 7.88 8.70
C VAL A 118 -5.48 7.30 8.48
N ILE A 119 -5.59 5.98 8.56
CA ILE A 119 -6.82 5.23 8.34
C ILE A 119 -7.27 4.61 9.67
N THR A 120 -8.56 4.72 9.97
CA THR A 120 -9.18 4.05 11.13
C THR A 120 -10.04 2.89 10.63
N THR A 121 -9.90 1.73 11.24
CA THR A 121 -10.61 0.49 10.90
C THR A 121 -11.33 -0.05 12.13
N GLU A 122 -12.52 -0.65 11.97
CA GLU A 122 -13.37 -1.07 13.10
C GLU A 122 -13.17 -2.54 13.55
N ASN A 123 -12.44 -3.33 12.76
CA ASN A 123 -12.28 -4.76 12.96
C ASN A 123 -10.90 -5.25 12.50
N SER A 124 -10.41 -6.33 13.11
CA SER A 124 -9.03 -6.78 12.93
C SER A 124 -8.69 -7.21 11.50
N ARG A 125 -9.66 -7.77 10.76
CA ARG A 125 -9.47 -8.08 9.33
C ARG A 125 -9.13 -6.82 8.56
N ASP A 126 -10.01 -5.82 8.56
CA ASP A 126 -9.79 -4.62 7.74
C ASP A 126 -8.51 -3.86 8.18
N SER A 127 -8.18 -3.86 9.49
CA SER A 127 -6.89 -3.38 10.00
C SER A 127 -5.68 -4.07 9.34
N ASN A 128 -5.70 -5.40 9.21
CA ASN A 128 -4.61 -6.18 8.62
C ASN A 128 -4.50 -6.01 7.09
N TYR A 129 -5.57 -5.58 6.41
CA TYR A 129 -5.55 -5.30 4.98
C TYR A 129 -4.91 -3.92 4.74
N VAL A 130 -5.35 -2.92 5.51
CA VAL A 130 -4.78 -1.57 5.51
C VAL A 130 -3.30 -1.60 5.92
N HIS A 131 -2.93 -2.40 6.92
CA HIS A 131 -1.53 -2.60 7.31
C HIS A 131 -0.65 -3.11 6.14
N ARG A 132 -1.19 -3.98 5.28
CA ARG A 132 -0.54 -4.47 4.05
C ARG A 132 -0.71 -3.54 2.85
N GLY A 133 -1.08 -2.28 3.06
CA GLY A 133 -1.16 -1.25 2.02
C GLY A 133 -2.31 -1.42 1.02
N TRP A 134 -3.50 -1.82 1.51
CA TRP A 134 -4.75 -1.78 0.76
C TRP A 134 -5.59 -0.57 1.18
N SER A 135 -6.11 0.21 0.23
CA SER A 135 -7.02 1.30 0.55
C SER A 135 -8.35 0.77 1.10
N LEU A 136 -8.98 1.52 2.01
CA LEU A 136 -10.25 1.11 2.64
C LEU A 136 -11.34 0.80 1.60
N ALA A 137 -11.40 1.54 0.49
CA ALA A 137 -12.31 1.26 -0.62
C ALA A 137 -12.07 -0.13 -1.27
N ALA A 138 -10.82 -0.53 -1.49
CA ALA A 138 -10.47 -1.86 -1.99
C ALA A 138 -10.71 -2.98 -0.96
N VAL A 139 -10.81 -2.63 0.33
CA VAL A 139 -11.22 -3.55 1.41
C VAL A 139 -12.74 -3.68 1.48
N SER A 140 -13.51 -2.62 1.22
CA SER A 140 -14.98 -2.66 1.19
C SER A 140 -15.53 -3.41 -0.02
N ASP A 141 -14.85 -3.34 -1.18
CA ASP A 141 -15.26 -3.95 -2.44
C ASP A 141 -15.02 -5.48 -2.47
N LYS A 142 -15.86 -6.22 -1.72
CA LYS A 142 -15.79 -7.68 -1.58
C LYS A 142 -16.89 -8.35 -2.41
N SER A 143 -16.51 -9.25 -3.32
CA SER A 143 -17.48 -10.00 -4.16
C SER A 143 -18.44 -10.87 -3.31
N PRO A 144 -19.66 -11.17 -3.78
CA PRO A 144 -20.59 -12.05 -3.08
C PRO A 144 -20.02 -13.44 -2.75
N TRP A 145 -19.13 -13.98 -3.60
CA TRP A 145 -18.44 -15.25 -3.37
C TRP A 145 -17.40 -15.18 -2.25
N THR A 146 -16.74 -14.03 -2.08
CA THR A 146 -15.86 -13.77 -0.94
C THR A 146 -16.67 -13.58 0.34
N LEU A 147 -17.73 -12.76 0.30
CA LEU A 147 -18.62 -12.55 1.45
C LEU A 147 -19.22 -13.88 1.94
N SER A 148 -19.73 -14.71 1.03
CA SER A 148 -20.30 -16.01 1.39
C SER A 148 -19.27 -16.97 2.01
N ARG A 149 -18.00 -16.96 1.55
CA ARG A 149 -16.92 -17.72 2.21
C ARG A 149 -16.54 -17.17 3.57
N ILE A 150 -16.47 -15.85 3.73
CA ILE A 150 -16.22 -15.21 5.03
C ILE A 150 -17.30 -15.64 6.04
N THR A 151 -18.57 -15.62 5.66
CA THR A 151 -19.69 -16.08 6.51
C THR A 151 -19.70 -17.60 6.72
N ARG A 152 -19.29 -18.40 5.72
CA ARG A 152 -19.19 -19.87 5.87
C ARG A 152 -18.05 -20.26 6.82
N ASN A 153 -16.95 -19.52 6.81
CA ASN A 153 -15.75 -19.76 7.61
C ASN A 153 -15.84 -19.13 9.02
N ASN A 154 -17.04 -19.11 9.61
CA ASN A 154 -17.41 -18.42 10.86
C ASN A 154 -16.55 -18.73 12.11
N HIS A 155 -15.66 -19.72 12.06
CA HIS A 155 -14.61 -19.90 13.08
C HIS A 155 -13.63 -18.70 13.14
N GLN A 156 -13.42 -17.99 12.03
CA GLN A 156 -12.74 -16.69 12.03
C GLN A 156 -13.70 -15.58 12.49
N VAL A 157 -14.01 -15.57 13.79
CA VAL A 157 -14.59 -14.40 14.45
C VAL A 157 -13.72 -13.19 14.09
N ASN A 158 -14.35 -12.14 13.55
CA ASN A 158 -13.70 -10.88 13.24
C ASN A 158 -14.04 -9.91 14.39
N PRO A 159 -13.24 -9.84 15.47
CA PRO A 159 -13.56 -9.02 16.63
C PRO A 159 -13.70 -7.55 16.22
N LYS A 160 -14.69 -6.87 16.82
CA LYS A 160 -14.76 -5.41 16.78
C LYS A 160 -13.57 -4.87 17.60
N SER A 161 -12.56 -4.38 16.90
CA SER A 161 -11.31 -3.89 17.46
C SER A 161 -10.89 -2.67 16.66
N ARG A 162 -11.15 -1.48 17.21
CA ARG A 162 -10.89 -0.23 16.50
C ARG A 162 -9.38 0.05 16.49
N SER A 163 -8.80 0.12 15.30
CA SER A 163 -7.37 0.34 15.08
C SER A 163 -7.15 1.65 14.34
N ILE A 164 -5.99 2.27 14.57
CA ILE A 164 -5.47 3.37 13.75
C ILE A 164 -4.22 2.84 13.05
N THR A 165 -4.22 2.94 11.72
CA THR A 165 -3.04 2.71 10.89
C THR A 165 -2.55 4.02 10.33
N LYS A 166 -1.30 4.40 10.64
CA LYS A 166 -0.59 5.46 9.91
C LYS A 166 0.34 4.80 8.91
N CYS A 167 0.31 5.23 7.66
CA CYS A 167 1.33 4.84 6.69
C CYS A 167 1.92 6.04 5.93
N ILE A 168 3.14 5.84 5.45
CA ILE A 168 3.90 6.77 4.62
C ILE A 168 4.34 5.97 3.39
N ILE A 169 3.90 6.38 2.19
CA ILE A 169 4.18 5.69 0.94
C ILE A 169 5.05 6.58 0.05
N ILE A 170 6.22 6.09 -0.34
CA ILE A 170 7.04 6.66 -1.42
C ILE A 170 6.68 5.90 -2.70
N GLN A 171 5.75 6.46 -3.49
CA GLN A 171 5.34 5.88 -4.77
C GLN A 171 6.43 6.07 -5.81
N LYS A 172 6.76 5.01 -6.56
CA LYS A 172 7.78 5.02 -7.63
C LYS A 172 7.24 4.62 -9.00
N LEU A 173 6.31 3.67 -9.04
CA LEU A 173 5.54 3.36 -10.25
C LEU A 173 4.06 3.27 -9.87
N ARG A 174 3.19 3.65 -10.80
CA ARG A 174 1.77 3.29 -10.78
C ARG A 174 1.48 2.48 -12.02
N VAL A 175 0.85 1.32 -11.85
CA VAL A 175 0.43 0.42 -12.92
C VAL A 175 -1.08 0.43 -12.99
N GLU A 176 -1.64 0.62 -14.18
CA GLU A 176 -3.07 0.59 -14.43
C GLU A 176 -3.39 -0.42 -15.52
N LEU A 177 -4.43 -1.22 -15.32
CA LEU A 177 -4.89 -2.23 -16.25
C LEU A 177 -6.32 -1.96 -16.68
N SER A 178 -6.53 -1.91 -17.99
CA SER A 178 -7.83 -2.21 -18.61
C SER A 178 -8.20 -3.66 -18.32
N LEU A 179 -9.50 -3.95 -18.21
CA LEU A 179 -9.99 -5.34 -18.11
C LEU A 179 -9.99 -6.02 -19.50
N GLU A 180 -10.21 -5.22 -20.53
CA GLU A 180 -10.24 -5.60 -21.95
C GLU A 180 -8.86 -6.03 -22.46
N ASP A 181 -7.79 -5.46 -21.91
CA ASP A 181 -6.40 -5.87 -22.13
C ASP A 181 -6.06 -7.26 -21.54
N LEU A 182 -6.89 -7.82 -20.66
CA LEU A 182 -6.60 -9.06 -19.91
C LEU A 182 -7.37 -10.28 -20.43
N SER A 183 -6.64 -11.37 -20.64
CA SER A 183 -7.19 -12.69 -20.95
C SER A 183 -6.93 -13.67 -19.80
N PRO A 184 -7.91 -14.51 -19.40
CA PRO A 184 -7.66 -15.54 -18.38
C PRO A 184 -6.65 -16.57 -18.88
N VAL A 185 -5.86 -17.16 -17.99
CA VAL A 185 -5.01 -18.30 -18.36
C VAL A 185 -5.90 -19.52 -18.69
N PRO A 186 -5.62 -20.32 -19.74
CA PRO A 186 -6.46 -21.46 -20.14
C PRO A 186 -6.73 -22.47 -19.02
N GLU A 187 -5.78 -22.61 -18.10
CA GLU A 187 -5.86 -23.48 -16.93
C GLU A 187 -6.93 -23.01 -15.92
N LEU A 188 -7.10 -21.69 -15.77
CA LEU A 188 -8.13 -21.07 -14.93
C LEU A 188 -9.52 -21.31 -15.54
N GLU A 189 -9.65 -21.09 -16.85
CA GLU A 189 -10.89 -21.40 -17.56
C GLU A 189 -11.24 -22.89 -17.45
N SER A 190 -10.26 -23.78 -17.60
CA SER A 190 -10.43 -25.23 -17.50
C SER A 190 -10.95 -25.64 -16.12
N ASP A 191 -10.36 -25.12 -15.04
CA ASP A 191 -10.81 -25.41 -13.68
C ASP A 191 -12.23 -24.88 -13.41
N PHE A 192 -12.57 -23.67 -13.88
CA PHE A 192 -13.94 -23.14 -13.79
C PHE A 192 -14.96 -23.93 -14.63
N LYS A 193 -14.62 -24.30 -15.87
CA LYS A 193 -15.47 -25.14 -16.74
C LYS A 193 -15.74 -26.48 -16.04
N LYS A 194 -14.71 -27.15 -15.52
CA LYS A 194 -14.79 -28.39 -14.74
C LYS A 194 -15.60 -28.25 -13.45
N ALA A 195 -15.55 -27.10 -12.79
CA ALA A 195 -16.37 -26.81 -11.62
C ALA A 195 -17.86 -26.60 -11.98
N LEU A 196 -18.15 -26.02 -13.15
CA LEU A 196 -19.53 -25.78 -13.61
C LEU A 196 -20.18 -27.02 -14.24
N THR A 197 -19.42 -28.07 -14.59
CA THR A 197 -19.94 -29.35 -15.10
C THR A 197 -20.23 -30.41 -14.03
N GLN A 198 -20.07 -30.11 -12.74
CA GLN A 198 -20.44 -31.06 -11.66
C GLN A 198 -21.95 -31.40 -11.67
N PRO A 199 -22.40 -32.59 -11.25
CA PRO A 199 -23.79 -33.01 -11.48
C PRO A 199 -24.82 -32.20 -10.69
N THR A 200 -24.63 -31.97 -9.38
CA THR A 200 -25.58 -31.20 -8.55
C THR A 200 -25.18 -29.73 -8.38
N ARG A 201 -26.17 -28.86 -8.08
CA ARG A 201 -25.95 -27.45 -7.71
C ARG A 201 -25.01 -27.29 -6.51
N PHE A 202 -25.06 -28.22 -5.55
CA PHE A 202 -24.17 -28.22 -4.38
C PHE A 202 -22.71 -28.46 -4.78
N GLU A 203 -22.46 -29.51 -5.57
CA GLU A 203 -21.09 -29.84 -6.03
C GLU A 203 -20.53 -28.74 -6.94
N LYS A 204 -21.33 -28.19 -7.86
CA LYS A 204 -20.94 -27.04 -8.68
C LYS A 204 -20.47 -25.87 -7.81
N SER A 205 -21.28 -25.50 -6.82
CA SER A 205 -20.94 -24.40 -5.90
C SER A 205 -19.67 -24.70 -5.10
N ASN A 206 -19.52 -25.93 -4.60
CA ASN A 206 -18.36 -26.34 -3.81
C ASN A 206 -17.06 -26.43 -4.64
N ALA A 207 -17.16 -26.84 -5.91
CA ALA A 207 -16.04 -26.84 -6.85
C ALA A 207 -15.63 -25.41 -7.27
N VAL A 208 -16.60 -24.52 -7.49
CA VAL A 208 -16.36 -23.09 -7.75
C VAL A 208 -15.64 -22.45 -6.56
N TYR A 209 -16.06 -22.73 -5.32
CA TYR A 209 -15.36 -22.26 -4.13
C TYR A 209 -13.90 -22.73 -4.06
N ARG A 210 -13.63 -24.01 -4.36
CA ARG A 210 -12.25 -24.56 -4.43
C ARG A 210 -11.42 -23.96 -5.57
N THR A 211 -12.06 -23.54 -6.66
CA THR A 211 -11.38 -22.85 -7.77
C THR A 211 -10.90 -21.47 -7.33
N PHE A 212 -11.77 -20.64 -6.75
CA PHE A 212 -11.37 -19.36 -6.13
C PHE A 212 -10.36 -19.56 -4.99
N GLU A 213 -10.47 -20.65 -4.23
CA GLU A 213 -9.53 -20.97 -3.13
C GLU A 213 -8.07 -21.16 -3.61
N HIS A 214 -7.90 -21.70 -4.82
CA HIS A 214 -6.60 -22.03 -5.41
C HIS A 214 -6.02 -20.89 -6.25
N TRP A 215 -6.88 -20.18 -6.99
CA TRP A 215 -6.49 -19.17 -7.96
C TRP A 215 -6.52 -17.72 -7.40
N GLY A 216 -7.32 -17.45 -6.37
CA GLY A 216 -7.56 -16.11 -5.84
C GLY A 216 -8.98 -15.60 -6.15
N ASP A 217 -9.38 -14.54 -5.47
CA ASP A 217 -10.75 -14.02 -5.47
C ASP A 217 -10.95 -12.87 -6.45
N ILE A 218 -9.89 -12.06 -6.63
CA ILE A 218 -9.85 -10.86 -7.46
C ILE A 218 -8.48 -10.73 -8.15
N ILE A 219 -8.47 -10.06 -9.30
CA ILE A 219 -7.26 -9.55 -9.96
C ILE A 219 -7.32 -8.03 -9.79
N PRO A 220 -6.42 -7.39 -9.03
CA PRO A 220 -6.57 -5.96 -8.78
C PRO A 220 -5.85 -5.16 -9.88
N LEU A 221 -6.57 -4.19 -10.45
CA LEU A 221 -6.21 -3.56 -11.73
C LEU A 221 -5.38 -2.28 -11.60
N VAL A 222 -5.42 -1.58 -10.47
CA VAL A 222 -4.71 -0.32 -10.23
C VAL A 222 -3.86 -0.42 -8.96
N PHE A 223 -2.55 -0.19 -9.10
CA PHE A 223 -1.64 -0.34 -7.96
C PHE A 223 -0.33 0.44 -8.07
N ASP A 224 0.16 0.86 -6.91
CA ASP A 224 1.43 1.57 -6.75
C ASP A 224 2.54 0.58 -6.37
N MET A 225 3.68 0.62 -7.06
CA MET A 225 4.95 0.07 -6.57
C MET A 225 5.80 1.18 -5.94
N GLY A 226 6.54 0.83 -4.88
CA GLY A 226 7.33 1.78 -4.12
C GLY A 226 7.73 1.22 -2.76
N ILE A 227 8.01 2.11 -1.81
CA ILE A 227 8.32 1.78 -0.42
C ILE A 227 7.17 2.27 0.47
N SER A 228 6.73 1.48 1.45
CA SER A 228 5.72 1.88 2.42
C SER A 228 6.18 1.57 3.85
N LEU A 229 6.20 2.58 4.71
CA LEU A 229 6.33 2.40 6.16
C LEU A 229 4.94 2.46 6.78
N THR A 230 4.51 1.38 7.43
CA THR A 230 3.16 1.25 7.98
C THR A 230 3.22 0.87 9.45
N VAL A 231 2.52 1.62 10.31
CA VAL A 231 2.38 1.34 11.74
C VAL A 231 0.90 1.26 12.08
N THR A 232 0.48 0.15 12.67
CA THR A 232 -0.91 -0.10 13.08
C THR A 232 -0.95 -0.39 14.57
N ASP A 233 -1.84 0.28 15.28
CA ASP A 233 -2.08 0.08 16.71
C ASP A 233 -3.59 0.15 17.01
N SER A 234 -3.98 -0.31 18.18
CA SER A 234 -5.28 -0.02 18.79
C SER A 234 -5.53 1.49 18.91
N GLU A 235 -6.79 1.91 18.74
CA GLU A 235 -7.16 3.32 18.92
C GLU A 235 -6.82 3.85 20.33
N ALA A 236 -6.93 3.00 21.35
CA ALA A 236 -6.65 3.35 22.74
C ALA A 236 -5.19 3.76 22.97
N VAL A 237 -4.22 2.98 22.45
CA VAL A 237 -2.79 3.28 22.62
C VAL A 237 -2.35 4.42 21.68
N ALA A 238 -2.83 4.45 20.43
CA ALA A 238 -2.52 5.51 19.48
C ALA A 238 -2.90 6.93 19.97
N LYS A 239 -4.01 7.06 20.71
CA LYS A 239 -4.40 8.32 21.36
C LYS A 239 -3.41 8.75 22.44
N ASN A 240 -2.97 7.83 23.29
CA ASN A 240 -2.04 8.14 24.39
C ASN A 240 -0.71 8.71 23.86
N VAL A 241 -0.14 8.10 22.80
CA VAL A 241 1.08 8.59 22.15
C VAL A 241 0.91 10.02 21.61
N SER A 242 -0.25 10.33 21.03
CA SER A 242 -0.56 11.66 20.48
C SER A 242 -0.59 12.75 21.55
N HIS A 243 -1.10 12.44 22.75
CA HIS A 243 -1.06 13.37 23.89
C HIS A 243 0.37 13.59 24.41
N SER A 244 1.20 12.55 24.47
CA SER A 244 2.60 12.67 24.92
C SER A 244 3.44 13.61 24.04
N PHE A 245 3.35 13.47 22.70
CA PHE A 245 4.07 14.38 21.79
C PHE A 245 3.59 15.83 21.89
N THR A 246 2.28 16.04 22.08
CA THR A 246 1.70 17.38 22.25
C THR A 246 2.26 18.08 23.50
N MET A 247 2.40 17.37 24.63
CA MET A 247 2.98 17.93 25.85
C MET A 247 4.50 18.22 25.75
N LEU A 248 5.24 17.46 24.94
CA LEU A 248 6.66 17.73 24.70
C LEU A 248 6.85 18.99 23.85
N SER A 249 6.06 19.17 22.80
CA SER A 249 6.10 20.39 21.98
C SER A 249 5.72 21.65 22.77
N ALA A 250 4.79 21.55 23.73
CA ALA A 250 4.37 22.68 24.56
C ALA A 250 5.43 23.14 25.58
N ARG A 251 6.47 22.33 25.85
CA ARG A 251 7.53 22.64 26.83
C ARG A 251 8.77 23.31 26.24
N SER A 252 8.82 23.56 24.93
CA SER A 252 9.98 24.17 24.26
C SER A 252 9.88 25.69 24.05
N LEU A 253 8.82 26.34 24.56
CA LEU A 253 8.52 27.77 24.32
C LEU A 253 8.35 28.57 25.63
N THR A 254 9.33 28.46 26.52
CA THR A 254 9.59 29.48 27.55
C THR A 254 10.76 30.35 27.08
N PRO A 255 10.53 31.59 26.61
CA PRO A 255 11.62 32.52 26.33
C PRO A 255 12.36 32.89 27.63
N VAL A 256 13.64 33.21 27.48
CA VAL A 256 14.55 33.74 28.52
C VAL A 256 14.95 35.15 28.12
#